data_AF-A0A3M9YPU9-F1
#
_entry.id   AF-A0A3M9YPU9-F1
#
_cell.length_a   1.000
_cell.length_b   1.000
_cell.length_c   1.000
_cell.angle_alpha   90.00
_cell.angle_beta   90.00
_cell.angle_gamma   90.00
#
_symmetry.space_group_name_H-M   'P 1'
#
loop_
_entity.id
_entity.type
_entity.pdbx_description
1 polymer ?
#
loop_
_entity_poly.entity_id
_entity_poly.type
_entity_poly.pdbx_seq_one_letter_code
_entity_poly.pdbx_strand_id
1 'polypeptide(L)' 'MSVFSSIGCLLNQHEPLRRDVTWDGRTYVGHCRHCNAPIERHGRRNWRKRSVASHGNHDAPTPI' A
#
# COMPACT_ATOMS: atom_id res chain seq x y z
N MET A 1 -6.20 -11.71 -17.54
CA MET A 1 -6.81 -10.73 -16.61
C MET A 1 -7.67 -11.52 -15.64
N SER A 2 -7.11 -11.97 -14.52
CA SER A 2 -7.79 -12.94 -13.64
C SER A 2 -8.51 -12.25 -12.49
N VAL A 3 -9.84 -12.28 -12.55
CA VAL A 3 -10.78 -11.77 -11.54
C VAL A 3 -10.67 -12.45 -10.16
N PHE A 4 -9.94 -13.57 -10.06
CA PHE A 4 -9.70 -14.28 -8.80
C PHE A 4 -8.73 -13.56 -7.84
N SER A 5 -7.98 -12.57 -8.32
CA SER A 5 -7.02 -11.86 -7.47
C SER A 5 -7.63 -10.81 -6.53
N SER A 6 -8.91 -10.50 -6.71
CA SER A 6 -9.66 -9.53 -5.90
C SER A 6 -10.02 -10.06 -4.51
N ILE A 7 -10.18 -11.38 -4.37
CA ILE A 7 -10.60 -12.03 -3.11
C ILE A 7 -9.47 -11.98 -2.07
N GLY A 8 -8.21 -12.09 -2.50
CA GLY A 8 -7.05 -11.94 -1.61
C GLY A 8 -7.01 -10.57 -0.92
N CYS A 9 -7.45 -9.51 -1.61
CA CYS A 9 -7.50 -8.17 -1.04
C CYS A 9 -8.47 -8.08 0.15
N LEU A 10 -9.60 -8.81 0.11
CA LEU A 10 -10.57 -8.87 1.21
C LEU A 10 -9.99 -9.60 2.44
N LEU A 11 -9.05 -10.51 2.25
CA LEU A 11 -8.34 -11.23 3.31
C LEU A 11 -7.06 -10.52 3.77
N ASN A 12 -6.89 -9.23 3.45
CA ASN A 12 -5.66 -8.46 3.68
C ASN A 12 -4.40 -9.11 3.07
N GLN A 13 -4.56 -9.95 2.04
CA GLN A 13 -3.46 -10.54 1.29
C GLN A 13 -3.30 -9.74 0.00
N HIS A 14 -2.51 -8.67 0.09
CA HIS A 14 -2.23 -7.84 -1.06
C HIS A 14 -0.99 -8.33 -1.80
N GLU A 15 -0.97 -8.14 -3.11
CA GLU A 15 0.23 -8.38 -3.91
C GLU A 15 0.75 -7.04 -4.45
N PRO A 16 2.01 -6.67 -4.15
CA PRO A 16 2.58 -5.43 -4.63
C PRO A 16 2.85 -5.49 -6.12
N LEU A 17 2.70 -4.33 -6.73
CA LEU A 17 3.26 -4.08 -8.02
C LEU A 17 4.79 -3.96 -7.87
N ARG A 18 5.53 -5.04 -8.15
CA ARG A 18 6.99 -5.13 -7.88
C ARG A 18 7.83 -3.97 -8.45
N ARG A 19 7.38 -3.37 -9.55
CA ARG A 19 8.02 -2.20 -10.18
C ARG A 19 7.83 -0.88 -9.42
N ASP A 20 6.84 -0.82 -8.54
CA ASP A 20 6.45 0.36 -7.76
C ASP A 20 6.70 0.13 -6.25
N VAL A 21 7.51 -0.87 -5.92
CA VAL A 21 7.95 -1.11 -4.55
C VAL A 21 9.15 -0.22 -4.27
N THR A 22 9.01 0.62 -3.25
CA THR A 22 10.06 1.52 -2.78
C THR A 22 10.37 1.24 -1.31
N TRP A 23 11.56 1.63 -0.85
CA TRP A 23 11.93 1.54 0.56
C TRP A 23 11.71 2.90 1.22
N ASP A 24 10.94 2.96 2.30
CA ASP A 24 10.62 4.23 2.99
C ASP A 24 11.57 4.59 4.14
N GLY A 25 12.60 3.78 4.36
CA GLY A 25 13.53 3.91 5.49
C GLY A 25 13.29 2.89 6.61
N ARG A 26 12.10 2.30 6.71
CA ARG A 26 11.75 1.27 7.70
C ARG A 26 11.20 -0.01 7.09
N THR A 27 10.39 0.12 6.04
CA THR A 27 9.79 -1.02 5.36
C THR A 27 9.71 -0.78 3.86
N TYR A 28 9.46 -1.87 3.12
CA TYR A 28 9.11 -1.77 1.71
C TYR A 28 7.65 -1.37 1.59
N VAL A 29 7.38 -0.30 0.86
CA VAL A 29 6.05 0.24 0.60
C VAL A 29 5.76 0.19 -0.90
N GLY A 30 4.48 0.20 -1.25
CA GLY A 30 4.06 0.26 -2.66
C GLY A 30 2.55 0.16 -2.79
N HIS A 31 2.08 -0.06 -4.02
CA HIS A 31 0.66 -0.21 -4.30
C HIS A 31 0.28 -1.65 -4.63
N CYS A 32 -0.91 -2.06 -4.20
CA CYS A 32 -1.46 -3.34 -4.59
C CYS A 32 -1.81 -3.33 -6.08
N ARG A 33 -1.34 -4.32 -6.84
CA ARG A 33 -1.63 -4.41 -8.28
C ARG A 33 -3.10 -4.67 -8.62
N HIS A 34 -3.94 -4.99 -7.63
CA HIS A 34 -5.35 -5.35 -7.82
C HIS A 34 -6.31 -4.24 -7.39
N CYS A 35 -6.18 -3.76 -6.16
CA CYS A 35 -7.05 -2.71 -5.62
C CYS A 35 -6.39 -1.33 -5.56
N ASN A 36 -5.13 -1.21 -5.98
CA ASN A 36 -4.31 0.00 -5.91
C ASN A 36 -4.15 0.59 -4.49
N ALA A 37 -4.53 -0.16 -3.45
CA ALA A 37 -4.38 0.30 -2.07
C ALA A 37 -2.89 0.42 -1.69
N PRO A 38 -2.52 1.44 -0.88
CA PRO A 38 -1.19 1.53 -0.32
C PRO A 38 -0.96 0.36 0.63
N ILE A 39 0.15 -0.34 0.44
CA ILE A 39 0.53 -1.54 1.18
C ILE A 39 1.98 -1.45 1.62
N GLU A 40 2.31 -2.19 2.66
CA GLU A 40 3.65 -2.28 3.22
C GLU A 40 4.02 -3.73 3.54
N ARG A 41 5.32 -4.01 3.53
CA ARG A 41 5.86 -5.36 3.71
C ARG A 41 6.09 -5.63 5.20
N HIS A 42 5.24 -6.45 5.80
CA HIS A 42 5.40 -6.90 7.19
C HIS A 42 6.35 -8.10 7.33
N GLY A 43 6.62 -8.81 6.23
CA GLY A 43 7.52 -9.95 6.24
C GLY A 43 7.83 -10.49 4.85
N ARG A 44 8.53 -11.63 4.79
CA ARG A 44 8.83 -12.27 3.51
C ARG A 44 7.52 -12.69 2.81
N ARG A 45 7.22 -12.02 1.69
CA ARG A 45 5.96 -12.18 0.92
C ARG A 45 4.68 -11.78 1.65
N ASN A 46 4.78 -11.20 2.85
CA ASN A 46 3.62 -10.77 3.62
C ASN A 46 3.44 -9.26 3.44
N TRP A 47 2.50 -8.90 2.58
CA TRP A 47 2.15 -7.52 2.25
C TRP A 47 0.76 -7.23 2.79
N ARG A 48 0.68 -6.18 3.62
CA ARG A 48 -0.53 -5.78 4.31
C ARG A 48 -0.89 -4.37 3.90
N LYS A 49 -2.18 -4.02 4.01
CA LYS A 49 -2.63 -2.66 3.80
C LYS A 49 -1.87 -1.74 4.76
N ARG A 50 -1.25 -0.71 4.21
CA ARG A 50 -0.58 0.31 5.00
C ARG A 50 -1.67 1.08 5.73
N SER A 51 -1.75 0.89 7.03
CA SER A 51 -2.42 1.86 7.90
C SER A 51 -1.56 3.11 7.86
N VAL A 52 -1.84 3.98 6.89
CA VAL A 52 -1.55 5.41 7.03
C VAL A 52 -2.32 5.82 8.28
N ALA A 53 -1.67 5.71 9.44
CA ALA A 53 -2.03 6.55 10.56
C ALA A 53 -1.93 7.95 9.97
N SER A 54 -3.09 8.53 9.70
CA SER A 54 -3.22 9.88 9.19
C SER A 54 -2.51 10.79 10.19
N HIS A 55 -1.20 10.98 10.04
CA HIS A 55 -0.62 12.27 10.32
C HIS A 55 -1.22 13.18 9.27
N GLY A 56 -2.45 13.63 9.54
CA GLY A 56 -3.05 14.76 8.88
C GLY A 56 -2.18 15.96 9.21
N ASN A 57 -1.09 16.13 8.46
CA ASN A 57 -0.72 17.48 8.08
C ASN A 57 -1.69 17.84 6.96
N HIS A 58 -2.82 18.40 7.39
CA HIS A 58 -3.41 19.49 6.63
C HIS A 58 -2.33 20.55 6.47
N ASP A 59 -1.47 20.41 5.46
CA ASP A 59 -0.77 21.56 4.90
C ASP A 59 -1.86 22.40 4.25
N ALA A 60 -2.41 23.30 5.06
CA ALA A 60 -3.29 24.36 4.59
C ALA A 60 -2.55 25.12 3.49
N PRO A 61 -3.15 25.35 2.31
CA PRO A 61 -2.61 26.35 1.42
C PRO A 61 -2.75 27.68 2.16
N THR A 62 -1.64 28.31 2.53
CA THR A 62 -1.62 29.71 2.95
C THR A 62 -2.10 30.54 1.77
N PRO A 63 -3.27 31.20 1.85
CA PRO A 63 -3.61 32.22 0.88
C PRO A 63 -2.70 33.43 1.09
N ILE A 64 -2.17 33.96 -0.01
CA ILE A 64 -1.37 35.18 -0.10
C ILE A 64 -2.27 36.40 0.08
#